data_AF-A0A0C5EED6-F1
#
_entry.id   AF-A0A0C5EED6-F1
#
_cell.length_a   1.000
_cell.length_b   1.000
_cell.length_c   1.000
_cell.angle_alpha   90.00
_cell.angle_beta   90.00
_cell.angle_gamma   90.00
#
_symmetry.space_group_name_H-M   'P 1'
#
loop_
_entity.id
_entity.type
_entity.pdbx_description
1 polymer ?
#
loop_
_entity_poly.entity_id
_entity_poly.type
_entity_poly.pdbx_seq_one_letter_code
_entity_poly.pdbx_strand_id
1 'polypeptide(L)'
;MPLHIAHNPGLDALLKKLQPLLDGGRLDNLVDLLSLLSDLVDLLDPPMVEKLARLFEEATAVTWSLGNALRLAKAETVAQEAPPNLRQLLSLLRDADTRRGVALVLRTLSVVGRQL
;
A
#
# COMPACT_ATOMS: atom_id res chain seq x y z
N MET A 1 -2.73 -4.86 -54.03
CA MET A 1 -2.98 -6.13 -53.33
C MET A 1 -3.63 -5.81 -52.00
N PRO A 2 -4.88 -6.20 -51.73
CA PRO A 2 -5.50 -5.94 -50.45
C PRO A 2 -4.93 -6.89 -49.38
N LEU A 3 -4.48 -6.33 -48.27
CA LEU A 3 -4.00 -7.05 -47.10
C LEU A 3 -5.18 -7.83 -46.48
N HIS A 4 -5.12 -9.16 -46.56
CA HIS A 4 -5.98 -10.01 -45.75
C HIS A 4 -5.56 -9.87 -44.28
N ILE A 5 -6.28 -9.02 -43.53
CA ILE A 5 -6.21 -9.04 -42.07
C ILE A 5 -6.84 -10.36 -41.64
N ALA A 6 -6.00 -11.29 -41.17
CA ALA A 6 -6.46 -12.54 -40.60
C ALA A 6 -7.37 -12.22 -39.40
N HIS A 7 -8.68 -12.47 -39.54
CA HIS A 7 -9.62 -12.42 -38.43
C HIS A 7 -9.21 -13.46 -37.40
N ASN A 8 -8.57 -13.01 -36.32
CA ASN A 8 -8.23 -13.84 -35.19
C ASN A 8 -9.29 -13.59 -34.11
N PRO A 9 -10.20 -14.55 -33.85
CA PRO A 9 -11.29 -14.36 -32.90
C PRO A 9 -10.81 -14.04 -31.47
N GLY A 10 -9.58 -14.43 -31.12
CA GLY A 10 -8.95 -14.05 -29.85
C GLY A 10 -8.51 -12.59 -29.79
N LEU A 11 -7.96 -12.05 -30.89
CA LEU A 11 -7.63 -10.62 -31.00
C LEU A 11 -8.89 -9.76 -30.99
N ASP A 12 -9.95 -10.18 -31.67
CA ASP A 12 -11.23 -9.47 -31.67
C ASP A 12 -11.85 -9.40 -30.27
N ALA A 13 -11.77 -10.49 -29.50
CA ALA A 13 -12.25 -10.53 -28.12
C ALA A 13 -11.41 -9.64 -27.18
N LEU A 14 -10.10 -9.55 -27.39
CA LEU A 14 -9.18 -8.66 -26.67
C LEU A 14 -9.44 -7.19 -27.01
N LEU A 15 -9.54 -6.86 -28.30
CA LEU A 15 -9.87 -5.52 -28.78
C LEU A 15 -11.21 -5.04 -28.22
N LYS A 16 -12.24 -5.89 -28.20
CA LYS A 16 -13.53 -5.56 -27.59
C LYS A 16 -13.42 -5.24 -26.09
N LYS A 17 -12.49 -5.86 -25.35
CA LYS A 17 -12.24 -5.55 -23.93
C LYS A 17 -11.45 -4.25 -23.74
N LEU A 18 -10.56 -3.93 -24.67
CA LEU A 18 -9.74 -2.71 -24.64
C LEU A 18 -10.47 -1.50 -25.25
N GLN A 19 -11.51 -1.73 -26.04
CA GLN A 19 -12.31 -0.70 -26.70
C GLN A 19 -12.72 0.48 -25.80
N PRO A 20 -13.25 0.30 -24.57
CA PRO A 20 -13.55 1.44 -23.69
C PRO A 20 -12.31 2.24 -23.26
N LEU A 21 -11.13 1.63 -23.21
CA LEU A 21 -9.88 2.33 -22.90
C LEU A 21 -9.32 3.06 -24.12
N LEU A 22 -9.50 2.47 -25.31
CA LEU A 22 -9.16 3.06 -26.60
C LEU A 22 -10.04 4.27 -26.92
N ASP A 23 -11.36 4.11 -26.82
CA ASP A 23 -12.34 5.18 -27.09
C ASP A 23 -12.15 6.38 -26.15
N GLY A 24 -11.68 6.12 -24.93
CA GLY A 24 -11.37 7.14 -23.93
C GLY A 24 -9.95 7.71 -23.96
N GLY A 25 -9.08 7.27 -24.88
CA GLY A 25 -7.66 7.68 -24.95
C GLY A 25 -6.83 7.29 -23.71
N ARG A 26 -7.34 6.40 -22.85
CA ARG A 26 -6.68 5.99 -21.60
C ARG A 26 -5.68 4.87 -21.80
N LEU A 27 -5.79 4.14 -22.92
CA LEU A 27 -4.83 3.09 -23.25
C LEU A 27 -3.43 3.68 -23.40
N ASP A 28 -3.30 4.86 -24.00
CA ASP A 28 -2.00 5.53 -24.17
C ASP A 28 -1.33 5.79 -22.82
N ASN A 29 -2.07 6.30 -21.82
CA ASN A 29 -1.54 6.48 -20.46
C ASN A 29 -1.10 5.17 -19.80
N LEU A 30 -1.79 4.05 -20.08
CA LEU A 30 -1.39 2.74 -19.55
C LEU A 30 -0.10 2.27 -20.24
N VAL A 31 0.02 2.47 -21.55
CA VAL A 31 1.22 2.14 -22.31
C VAL A 31 2.39 3.01 -21.84
N ASP A 32 2.18 4.31 -21.61
CA ASP A 32 3.19 5.21 -21.05
C ASP A 32 3.64 4.76 -19.66
N LEU A 33 2.69 4.41 -18.79
CA LEU A 33 3.00 3.92 -17.45
C LEU A 33 3.76 2.59 -17.48
N LEU A 34 3.37 1.66 -18.36
CA LEU A 34 4.09 0.40 -18.56
C LEU A 34 5.49 0.63 -19.14
N SER A 35 5.65 1.64 -20.01
CA SER A 35 6.96 2.01 -20.57
C SER A 35 7.87 2.58 -19.48
N LEU A 36 7.37 3.50 -18.66
CA LEU A 36 8.11 4.02 -17.51
C LEU A 36 8.49 2.92 -16.51
N LEU A 37 7.59 1.95 -16.28
CA LEU A 37 7.89 0.79 -15.44
C LEU A 37 8.94 -0.13 -16.08
N SER A 38 8.91 -0.30 -17.40
CA SER A 38 9.95 -1.06 -18.13
C SER A 38 11.31 -0.39 -17.98
N ASP A 39 11.39 0.92 -18.21
CA ASP A 39 12.62 1.70 -18.06
C ASP A 39 13.17 1.60 -16.62
N LEU A 40 12.28 1.57 -15.62
CA LEU A 40 12.66 1.36 -14.22
C LEU A 40 13.24 -0.05 -14.00
N VAL A 41 12.60 -1.09 -14.55
CA VAL A 41 13.08 -2.48 -14.46
C VAL A 41 14.42 -2.65 -15.17
N ASP A 42 14.62 -1.99 -16.30
CA ASP A 42 15.88 -2.04 -17.04
C ASP A 42 17.04 -1.34 -16.29
N LEU A 43 16.72 -0.34 -15.44
CA LEU A 43 17.69 0.33 -14.57
C LEU A 43 18.04 -0.48 -13.31
N LEU A 44 17.20 -1.43 -12.91
CA LEU A 44 17.34 -2.22 -11.69
C LEU A 44 18.38 -3.33 -11.89
N ASP A 45 19.48 -3.25 -11.14
CA ASP A 45 20.45 -4.35 -11.05
C ASP A 45 20.04 -5.40 -9.99
N PRO A 46 20.62 -6.61 -10.02
CA PRO A 46 20.29 -7.66 -9.05
C PRO A 46 20.35 -7.23 -7.56
N PRO A 47 21.39 -6.51 -7.07
CA PRO A 47 21.41 -6.07 -5.67
C PRO A 47 20.34 -5.02 -5.33
N MET A 48 19.98 -4.14 -6.26
CA MET A 48 18.87 -3.19 -6.06
C MET A 48 17.53 -3.92 -5.96
N VAL A 49 17.29 -4.94 -6.79
CA VAL A 49 16.07 -5.76 -6.70
C VAL A 49 15.96 -6.43 -5.33
N GLU A 50 17.04 -7.02 -4.82
CA GLU A 50 17.03 -7.64 -3.48
C GLU A 50 16.74 -6.60 -2.38
N LYS A 51 17.33 -5.41 -2.48
CA LYS A 51 17.07 -4.32 -1.53
C LYS A 51 15.61 -3.87 -1.57
N LEU A 52 15.02 -3.71 -2.76
CA LEU A 52 13.61 -3.35 -2.90
C LEU A 52 12.69 -4.43 -2.35
N ALA A 53 13.00 -5.71 -2.58
CA ALA A 53 12.25 -6.83 -2.02
C ALA A 53 12.27 -6.78 -0.48
N ARG A 54 13.44 -6.58 0.13
CA ARG A 54 13.56 -6.44 1.60
C ARG A 54 12.79 -5.23 2.13
N LEU A 55 12.90 -4.07 1.48
CA LEU A 55 12.15 -2.88 1.86
C LEU A 55 10.64 -3.10 1.75
N PHE A 56 10.19 -3.81 0.71
CA PHE A 56 8.79 -4.17 0.53
C PHE A 56 8.30 -5.14 1.63
N GLU A 57 9.10 -6.14 1.97
CA GLU A 57 8.83 -7.07 3.08
C GLU A 57 8.72 -6.34 4.41
N GLU A 58 9.68 -5.47 4.74
CA GLU A 58 9.68 -4.67 5.96
C GLU A 58 8.46 -3.74 6.03
N ALA A 59 8.15 -3.01 4.94
CA ALA A 59 7.00 -2.12 4.88
C ALA A 59 5.68 -2.89 5.00
N THR A 60 5.57 -4.03 4.34
CA THR A 60 4.38 -4.90 4.42
C THR A 60 4.21 -5.47 5.82
N ALA A 61 5.30 -5.91 6.46
CA ALA A 61 5.26 -6.42 7.83
C ALA A 61 4.81 -5.34 8.83
N VAL A 62 5.35 -4.12 8.74
CA VAL A 62 4.93 -2.98 9.57
C VAL A 62 3.46 -2.66 9.34
N THR A 63 3.03 -2.59 8.08
CA THR A 63 1.63 -2.32 7.71
C THR A 63 0.69 -3.38 8.25
N TRP A 64 1.06 -4.66 8.15
CA TRP A 64 0.29 -5.78 8.67
C TRP A 64 0.16 -5.74 10.20
N SER A 65 1.26 -5.47 10.89
CA SER A 65 1.29 -5.34 12.35
C SER A 65 0.38 -4.21 12.83
N LEU A 66 0.50 -3.01 12.24
CA LEU A 66 -0.38 -1.88 12.55
C LEU A 66 -1.84 -2.20 12.24
N GLY A 67 -2.13 -2.80 11.09
CA GLY A 67 -3.49 -3.15 10.68
C GLY A 67 -4.15 -4.13 11.65
N ASN A 68 -3.41 -5.14 12.11
CA ASN A 68 -3.92 -6.08 13.12
C ASN A 68 -4.13 -5.42 14.49
N ALA A 69 -3.19 -4.57 14.94
CA ALA A 69 -3.35 -3.83 16.19
C ALA A 69 -4.59 -2.93 16.15
N LEU A 70 -4.81 -2.22 15.03
CA LEU A 70 -5.99 -1.39 14.82
C LEU A 70 -7.28 -2.21 14.79
N ARG A 71 -7.26 -3.37 14.13
CA ARG A 71 -8.42 -4.27 14.07
C ARG A 71 -8.79 -4.79 15.47
N LEU A 72 -7.80 -5.17 16.26
CA LEU A 72 -8.01 -5.60 17.66
C LEU A 72 -8.55 -4.46 18.52
N ALA A 73 -7.91 -3.29 18.49
CA ALA A 73 -8.35 -2.12 19.26
C ALA A 73 -9.78 -1.69 18.89
N LYS A 74 -10.13 -1.75 17.59
CA LYS A 74 -11.50 -1.49 17.13
C LYS A 74 -12.49 -2.53 17.67
N ALA A 75 -12.13 -3.82 17.63
CA ALA A 75 -12.99 -4.88 18.15
C ALA A 75 -13.24 -4.70 19.66
N GLU A 76 -12.19 -4.40 20.44
CA GLU A 76 -12.30 -4.12 21.87
C GLU A 76 -13.14 -2.87 22.15
N THR A 77 -12.99 -1.82 21.35
CA THR A 77 -13.77 -0.58 21.50
C THR A 77 -15.26 -0.81 21.20
N VAL A 78 -15.58 -1.59 20.16
CA VAL A 78 -16.97 -1.92 19.79
C VAL A 78 -17.61 -2.88 20.79
N ALA A 79 -16.82 -3.75 21.43
CA ALA A 79 -17.30 -4.67 22.46
C ALA A 79 -17.65 -3.96 23.79
N GLN A 80 -17.27 -2.69 23.98
CA GLN A 80 -17.67 -1.93 25.17
C GLN A 80 -19.16 -1.56 25.08
N GLU A 81 -19.92 -1.93 26.11
CA GLU A 81 -21.38 -1.69 26.17
C GLU A 81 -21.76 -0.19 26.14
N ALA A 82 -20.87 0.69 26.60
CA ALA A 82 -21.06 2.12 26.60
C ALA A 82 -19.78 2.84 26.14
N PRO A 83 -19.90 3.99 25.44
CA PRO A 83 -18.75 4.76 25.01
C PRO A 83 -17.90 5.22 26.21
N PRO A 84 -16.57 5.18 26.10
CA PRO A 84 -15.69 5.48 27.22
C PRO A 84 -15.81 6.95 27.66
N ASN A 85 -15.99 7.16 28.96
CA ASN A 85 -15.97 8.48 29.56
C ASN A 85 -14.54 9.02 29.74
N LEU A 86 -14.40 10.31 30.06
CA LEU A 86 -13.08 10.96 30.21
C LEU A 86 -12.15 10.26 31.22
N ARG A 87 -12.69 9.70 32.31
CA ARG A 87 -11.88 8.96 33.30
C ARG A 87 -11.37 7.64 32.74
N GLN A 88 -12.20 6.93 31.97
CA GLN A 88 -11.81 5.68 31.31
C GLN A 88 -10.72 5.94 30.26
N LEU A 89 -10.84 7.01 29.47
CA LEU A 89 -9.77 7.41 28.54
C LEU A 89 -8.45 7.72 29.26
N LEU A 90 -8.49 8.46 30.37
CA LEU A 90 -7.31 8.74 31.18
C LEU A 90 -6.72 7.48 31.84
N SER A 91 -7.56 6.48 32.15
CA SER A 91 -7.09 5.22 32.71
C SER A 91 -6.26 4.39 31.71
N LEU A 92 -6.46 4.57 30.40
CA LEU A 92 -5.62 3.93 29.38
C LEU A 92 -4.15 4.35 29.51
N LEU A 93 -3.86 5.59 29.90
CA LEU A 93 -2.49 6.03 30.16
C LEU A 93 -1.84 5.39 31.40
N ARG A 94 -2.64 4.76 32.27
CA ARG A 94 -2.15 3.99 33.43
C ARG A 94 -1.80 2.55 33.06
N ASP A 95 -2.22 2.07 31.90
CA ASP A 95 -1.82 0.79 31.36
C ASP A 95 -0.33 0.79 30.95
N ALA A 96 0.37 -0.31 31.21
CA ALA A 96 1.81 -0.40 30.98
C ALA A 96 2.15 -0.43 29.48
N ASP A 97 1.34 -1.11 28.69
CA ASP A 97 1.58 -1.28 27.25
C ASP A 97 1.22 0.00 26.48
N THR A 98 0.17 0.70 26.90
CA THR A 98 -0.15 2.04 26.38
C THR A 98 0.99 3.02 26.63
N ARG A 99 1.59 3.02 27.83
CA ARG A 99 2.78 3.87 28.11
C ARG A 99 3.98 3.49 27.26
N ARG A 100 4.23 2.19 27.03
CA ARG A 100 5.30 1.73 26.13
C ARG A 100 5.08 2.22 24.71
N GLY A 101 3.84 2.14 24.21
CA GLY A 101 3.46 2.65 22.89
C GLY A 101 3.67 4.16 22.76
N VAL A 102 3.22 4.95 23.74
CA VAL A 102 3.46 6.40 23.78
C VAL A 102 4.95 6.71 23.82
N ALA A 103 5.72 6.01 24.66
CA ALA A 103 7.17 6.19 24.75
C ALA A 103 7.88 5.88 23.44
N LEU A 104 7.42 4.86 22.68
CA LEU A 104 7.94 4.57 21.35
C LEU A 104 7.75 5.75 20.41
N VAL A 105 6.52 6.29 20.30
CA VAL A 105 6.20 7.44 19.42
C VAL A 105 7.02 8.67 19.81
N LEU A 106 7.13 8.97 21.10
CA LEU A 106 7.93 10.11 21.56
C LEU A 106 9.42 9.93 21.27
N ARG A 107 9.94 8.70 21.36
CA ARG A 107 11.33 8.37 21.02
C ARG A 107 11.59 8.43 19.52
N THR A 108 10.66 8.01 18.67
CA THR A 108 10.83 8.15 17.21
C THR A 108 10.86 9.63 16.82
N LEU A 109 9.97 10.45 17.38
CA LEU A 109 9.99 11.90 17.19
C LEU A 109 11.30 12.54 17.67
N SER A 110 11.85 12.11 18.80
CA SER A 110 13.13 12.65 19.30
C SER A 110 14.33 12.26 18.43
N VAL A 111 14.30 11.10 17.79
CA VAL A 111 15.32 10.70 16.80
C VAL A 111 15.21 11.54 15.54
N VAL A 112 14.00 11.73 15.00
CA VAL A 112 13.78 12.58 13.81
C VAL A 112 14.23 14.01 14.09
N GLY A 113 13.83 14.58 15.23
CA GLY A 113 14.22 15.94 15.61
C GLY A 113 15.73 16.13 15.84
N ARG A 114 16.50 15.05 16.02
CA ARG A 114 17.97 15.09 16.11
C ARG A 114 18.65 15.13 14.74
N GLN A 115 17.95 14.65 13.71
CA GLN A 115 18.46 14.58 12.34
C GLN A 115 18.10 15.82 11.51
N LEU A 116 17.21 16.68 12.02
CA LEU A 116 16.90 18.01 11.49
C LEU A 116 17.93 19.03 11.98
#